data_AF-Q59I58-F1
#
_entry.id   AF-Q59I58-F1
#
_cell.length_a   1.000
_cell.length_b   1.000
_cell.length_c   1.000
_cell.angle_alpha   90.00
_cell.angle_beta   90.00
_cell.angle_gamma   90.00
#
_symmetry.space_group_name_H-M   'P 1'
#
loop_
_entity.id
_entity.type
_entity.pdbx_description
1 polymer ?
#
loop_
_entity_poly.entity_id
_entity_poly.type
_entity_poly.pdbx_seq_one_letter_code
_entity_poly.pdbx_strand_id
1 'polypeptide(L)'
;DRDTYLQFTDLQNWPRASITLQVSTAEDNGILLYNGDNDHIAVELYQGHVRVSYDPGSYPSSAIYSAETINDGQFHTVELVAFDQMVNLSIDGGSPMTMDNFGKHYTLNSEAPLYVGGMPVDVNSAAFRLWQILNGTSFHGCIRNLYINNELQDFTKTQMKPGVVPGCEPCRKLYCLHGICQPNATPGPVCHCEAGWGGLHCDQPVDGPCHGHKCVHGKCVPL
;
A
#
# COMPACT_ATOMS: atom_id res chain seq x y z
N ASP A 1 11.56 1.72 3.39
CA ASP A 1 12.12 0.41 3.77
C ASP A 1 11.42 -0.71 3.03
N ARG A 2 12.13 -1.83 2.75
CA ARG A 2 11.58 -3.00 2.02
C ARG A 2 11.14 -4.15 2.95
N ASP A 3 11.20 -3.94 4.26
CA ASP A 3 11.02 -4.98 5.28
C ASP A 3 9.87 -4.66 6.26
N THR A 4 8.90 -3.87 5.78
CA THR A 4 7.69 -3.50 6.51
C THR A 4 6.54 -4.36 6.00
N TYR A 5 6.01 -5.26 6.82
CA TYR A 5 4.92 -6.17 6.44
C TYR A 5 4.22 -6.78 7.67
N LEU A 6 3.04 -7.34 7.42
CA LEU A 6 2.36 -8.29 8.31
C LEU A 6 2.45 -9.69 7.74
N GLN A 7 2.62 -10.69 8.61
CA GLN A 7 2.67 -12.10 8.22
C GLN A 7 1.47 -12.84 8.83
N PHE A 8 0.72 -13.51 7.97
CA PHE A 8 -0.35 -14.43 8.32
C PHE A 8 0.06 -15.87 8.02
N THR A 9 -0.75 -16.81 8.49
CA THR A 9 -0.64 -18.22 8.07
C THR A 9 -0.95 -18.36 6.58
N ASP A 10 -0.79 -19.58 6.07
CA ASP A 10 -1.12 -19.96 4.71
C ASP A 10 -2.58 -19.66 4.35
N LEU A 11 -2.83 -19.48 3.06
CA LEU A 11 -4.18 -19.35 2.51
C LEU A 11 -4.86 -20.72 2.54
N GLN A 12 -5.75 -20.91 3.52
CA GLN A 12 -6.52 -22.15 3.60
C GLN A 12 -7.29 -22.41 2.29
N ASN A 13 -7.18 -23.64 1.78
CA ASN A 13 -7.82 -24.12 0.55
C ASN A 13 -7.31 -23.48 -0.76
N TRP A 14 -6.10 -22.91 -0.75
CA TRP A 14 -5.39 -22.49 -1.97
C TRP A 14 -5.42 -23.59 -3.04
N PRO A 15 -5.76 -23.28 -4.32
CA PRO A 15 -5.89 -21.96 -4.96
C PRO A 15 -7.26 -21.30 -4.89
N ARG A 16 -8.18 -21.79 -4.06
CA ARG A 16 -9.50 -21.20 -3.91
C ARG A 16 -9.49 -20.25 -2.73
N ALA A 17 -9.42 -18.96 -3.02
CA ALA A 17 -9.38 -17.92 -2.01
C ALA A 17 -10.19 -16.70 -2.44
N SER A 18 -10.92 -16.11 -1.50
CA SER A 18 -11.50 -14.78 -1.64
C SER A 18 -10.82 -13.86 -0.65
N ILE A 19 -10.18 -12.81 -1.15
CA ILE A 19 -9.46 -11.83 -0.34
C ILE A 19 -10.04 -10.46 -0.63
N THR A 20 -10.45 -9.74 0.41
CA THR A 20 -10.92 -8.36 0.30
C THR A 20 -10.15 -7.51 1.27
N LEU A 21 -9.62 -6.37 0.84
CA LEU A 21 -8.95 -5.42 1.72
C LEU A 21 -9.29 -3.99 1.33
N GLN A 22 -9.29 -3.09 2.31
CA GLN A 22 -9.40 -1.66 2.05
C GLN A 22 -8.03 -1.00 2.21
N VAL A 23 -7.63 -0.24 1.21
CA VAL A 23 -6.32 0.40 1.14
C VAL A 23 -6.45 1.89 0.86
N SER A 24 -5.56 2.69 1.44
CA SER A 24 -5.43 4.13 1.17
C SER A 24 -3.97 4.49 1.07
N THR A 25 -3.57 5.17 -0.01
CA THR A 25 -2.20 5.60 -0.26
C THR A 25 -2.15 6.76 -1.24
N ALA A 26 -1.04 7.51 -1.23
CA ALA A 26 -0.64 8.47 -2.26
C ALA A 26 0.60 8.01 -3.04
N GLU A 27 1.13 6.82 -2.72
CA GLU A 27 2.27 6.24 -3.40
C GLU A 27 1.83 5.54 -4.68
N ASP A 28 2.68 5.56 -5.71
CA ASP A 28 2.36 4.93 -7.00
C ASP A 28 2.64 3.43 -7.01
N ASN A 29 3.47 2.94 -6.09
CA ASN A 29 3.95 1.56 -6.10
C ASN A 29 4.06 0.95 -4.71
N GLY A 30 3.87 -0.36 -4.62
CA GLY A 30 4.13 -1.12 -3.41
C GLY A 30 3.37 -2.44 -3.36
N ILE A 31 3.94 -3.42 -2.65
CA ILE A 31 3.33 -4.74 -2.48
C ILE A 31 2.17 -4.67 -1.50
N LEU A 32 0.97 -5.02 -1.95
CA LEU A 32 -0.22 -5.13 -1.12
C LEU A 32 -0.32 -6.52 -0.48
N LEU A 33 -0.18 -7.57 -1.29
CA LEU A 33 -0.26 -8.97 -0.88
C LEU A 33 0.76 -9.81 -1.63
N TYR A 34 1.38 -10.77 -0.94
CA TYR A 34 2.22 -11.77 -1.57
C TYR A 34 2.06 -13.11 -0.87
N ASN A 35 1.79 -14.15 -1.64
CA ASN A 35 1.88 -15.55 -1.21
C ASN A 35 2.56 -16.32 -2.34
N GLY A 36 3.68 -16.98 -2.05
CA GLY A 36 4.34 -17.80 -3.05
C GLY A 36 5.66 -18.42 -2.59
N ASP A 37 5.94 -19.58 -3.17
CA ASP A 37 7.20 -20.32 -3.08
C ASP A 37 7.48 -20.98 -4.45
N ASN A 38 6.81 -22.10 -4.76
CA ASN A 38 6.86 -22.77 -6.07
C ASN A 38 5.79 -22.27 -7.05
N ASP A 39 4.70 -21.73 -6.51
CA ASP A 39 3.64 -20.99 -7.18
C ASP A 39 3.61 -19.57 -6.59
N HIS A 40 2.88 -18.63 -7.20
CA HIS A 40 2.67 -17.34 -6.56
C HIS A 40 1.35 -16.67 -6.92
N ILE A 41 0.89 -15.86 -5.97
CA ILE A 41 -0.01 -14.75 -6.21
C ILE A 41 0.57 -13.49 -5.58
N ALA A 42 0.67 -12.44 -6.38
CA ALA A 42 1.11 -11.13 -5.91
C ALA A 42 0.08 -10.08 -6.33
N VAL A 43 -0.33 -9.26 -5.36
CA VAL A 43 -1.12 -8.06 -5.58
C VAL A 43 -0.22 -6.87 -5.25
N GLU A 44 0.04 -6.02 -6.23
CA GLU A 44 0.89 -4.85 -6.08
C GLU A 44 0.22 -3.61 -6.66
N LEU A 45 0.60 -2.46 -6.14
CA LEU A 45 0.36 -1.20 -6.79
C LEU A 45 1.49 -0.94 -7.78
N TYR A 46 1.15 -0.57 -9.01
CA TYR A 46 2.10 -0.20 -10.05
C TYR A 46 1.56 0.99 -10.83
N GLN A 47 2.25 2.13 -10.75
CA GLN A 47 1.81 3.39 -11.35
C GLN A 47 0.36 3.76 -10.96
N GLY A 48 -0.01 3.53 -9.70
CA GLY A 48 -1.35 3.80 -9.16
C GLY A 48 -2.41 2.75 -9.49
N HIS A 49 -2.16 1.82 -10.42
CA HIS A 49 -3.07 0.72 -10.74
C HIS A 49 -2.78 -0.51 -9.87
N VAL A 50 -3.83 -1.26 -9.51
CA VAL A 50 -3.67 -2.56 -8.87
C VAL A 50 -3.32 -3.59 -9.93
N ARG A 51 -2.16 -4.22 -9.79
CA ARG A 51 -1.69 -5.32 -10.62
C ARG A 51 -1.78 -6.62 -9.83
N VAL A 52 -2.35 -7.65 -10.45
CA VAL A 52 -2.35 -9.01 -9.92
C VAL A 52 -1.52 -9.87 -10.85
N SER A 53 -0.47 -10.50 -10.33
CA SER A 53 0.26 -11.55 -11.03
C SER A 53 -0.01 -12.89 -10.36
N TYR A 54 -0.21 -13.91 -11.18
CA TYR A 54 -0.55 -15.25 -10.74
C TYR A 54 0.18 -16.26 -11.59
N ASP A 55 0.89 -17.19 -10.95
CA ASP A 55 1.50 -18.32 -11.62
C ASP A 55 1.19 -19.60 -10.84
N PRO A 56 0.28 -20.45 -11.35
CA PRO A 56 0.00 -21.75 -10.77
C PRO A 56 1.00 -22.85 -11.21
N GLY A 57 2.24 -22.50 -11.58
CA GLY A 57 3.25 -23.43 -12.10
C GLY A 57 3.25 -23.54 -13.63
N SER A 58 2.68 -22.56 -14.33
CA SER A 58 2.69 -22.44 -15.78
C SER A 58 3.48 -21.19 -16.18
N TYR A 59 4.75 -21.39 -16.51
CA TYR A 59 5.57 -20.31 -17.05
C TYR A 59 5.12 -19.98 -18.49
N PRO A 60 4.96 -18.70 -18.87
CA PRO A 60 5.20 -17.48 -18.07
C PRO A 60 3.98 -17.07 -17.22
N SER A 61 4.25 -16.39 -16.10
CA SER A 61 3.23 -15.79 -15.23
C SER A 61 2.33 -14.82 -15.99
N SER A 62 1.01 -14.93 -15.81
CA SER A 62 0.04 -13.97 -16.35
C SER A 62 -0.23 -12.85 -15.34
N ALA A 63 -0.58 -11.67 -15.83
CA ALA A 63 -0.97 -10.55 -14.97
C ALA A 63 -2.14 -9.74 -15.55
N ILE A 64 -2.99 -9.24 -14.65
CA ILE A 64 -4.08 -8.30 -14.95
C ILE A 64 -3.92 -7.02 -14.14
N TYR A 65 -4.52 -5.93 -14.62
CA TYR A 65 -4.46 -4.61 -14.01
C TYR A 65 -5.88 -4.08 -13.80
N SER A 66 -6.09 -3.30 -12.74
CA SER A 66 -7.29 -2.48 -12.62
C SER A 66 -7.32 -1.41 -13.72
N ALA A 67 -8.53 -1.10 -14.21
CA ALA A 67 -8.71 0.02 -15.14
C ALA A 67 -8.43 1.37 -14.47
N GLU A 68 -8.92 1.54 -13.24
CA GLU A 68 -8.79 2.76 -12.47
C GLU A 68 -7.54 2.73 -11.56
N THR A 69 -7.06 3.92 -11.21
CA THR A 69 -6.00 4.12 -10.20
C THR A 69 -6.59 4.32 -8.80
N ILE A 70 -5.86 3.93 -7.75
CA ILE A 70 -6.34 3.98 -6.35
C ILE A 70 -5.39 4.72 -5.38
N ASN A 71 -4.48 5.53 -5.91
CA ASN A 71 -3.47 6.30 -5.18
C ASN A 71 -3.89 7.77 -4.91
N ASP A 72 -5.19 8.03 -4.73
CA ASP A 72 -5.74 9.38 -4.50
C ASP A 72 -5.80 9.78 -3.01
N GLY A 73 -5.28 8.93 -2.12
CA GLY A 73 -5.33 9.07 -0.68
C GLY A 73 -6.66 8.66 -0.03
N GLN A 74 -7.70 8.33 -0.79
CA GLN A 74 -8.96 7.79 -0.27
C GLN A 74 -8.85 6.29 -0.03
N PHE A 75 -9.82 5.75 0.73
CA PHE A 75 -9.92 4.31 0.91
C PHE A 75 -10.64 3.68 -0.29
N HIS A 76 -9.95 2.77 -0.95
CA HIS A 76 -10.50 1.90 -1.99
C HIS A 76 -10.61 0.48 -1.49
N THR A 77 -11.62 -0.25 -1.95
CA THR A 77 -11.81 -1.68 -1.68
C THR A 77 -11.24 -2.48 -2.85
N VAL A 78 -10.23 -3.30 -2.57
CA VAL A 78 -9.65 -4.25 -3.51
C VAL A 78 -10.20 -5.63 -3.19
N GLU A 79 -10.83 -6.27 -4.15
CA GLU A 79 -11.35 -7.63 -4.02
C GLU A 79 -10.72 -8.55 -5.05
N LEU A 80 -10.25 -9.69 -4.56
CA LEU A 80 -9.58 -10.72 -5.32
C LEU A 80 -10.30 -12.03 -5.10
N VAL A 81 -10.73 -12.68 -6.18
CA VAL A 81 -11.31 -14.02 -6.13
C VAL A 81 -10.50 -14.94 -7.01
N ALA A 82 -9.73 -15.83 -6.38
CA ALA A 82 -8.99 -16.89 -7.04
C ALA A 82 -9.81 -18.18 -7.00
N PHE A 83 -9.96 -18.81 -8.16
CA PHE A 83 -10.61 -20.11 -8.31
C PHE A 83 -9.85 -20.95 -9.32
N ASP A 84 -9.02 -21.86 -8.80
CA ASP A 84 -8.17 -22.75 -9.59
C ASP A 84 -7.24 -21.98 -10.54
N GLN A 85 -7.57 -21.86 -11.82
CA GLN A 85 -6.75 -21.16 -12.83
C GLN A 85 -7.25 -19.76 -13.16
N MET A 86 -8.40 -19.37 -12.59
CA MET A 86 -9.05 -18.11 -12.83
C MET A 86 -8.82 -17.16 -11.66
N VAL A 87 -8.50 -15.91 -11.96
CA VAL A 87 -8.39 -14.84 -10.96
C VAL A 87 -9.22 -13.65 -11.41
N ASN A 88 -10.11 -13.18 -10.53
CA ASN A 88 -10.89 -11.97 -10.72
C ASN A 88 -10.39 -10.88 -9.79
N LEU A 89 -10.21 -9.68 -10.33
CA LEU A 89 -9.88 -8.46 -9.60
C LEU A 89 -11.02 -7.45 -9.76
N SER A 90 -11.60 -6.97 -8.65
CA SER A 90 -12.56 -5.87 -8.66
C SER A 90 -12.07 -4.74 -7.74
N ILE A 91 -12.37 -3.49 -8.13
CA ILE A 91 -12.08 -2.29 -7.35
C ILE A 91 -13.40 -1.59 -7.05
N ASP A 92 -13.66 -1.30 -5.78
CA ASP A 92 -14.86 -0.61 -5.29
C ASP A 92 -16.20 -1.21 -5.76
N GLY A 93 -16.22 -2.53 -5.99
CA GLY A 93 -17.41 -3.24 -6.51
C GLY A 93 -17.71 -2.96 -7.98
N GLY A 94 -16.76 -2.40 -8.73
CA GLY A 94 -16.83 -2.23 -10.17
C GLY A 94 -16.73 -3.55 -10.94
N SER A 95 -16.79 -3.47 -12.27
CA SER A 95 -16.70 -4.65 -13.14
C SER A 95 -15.36 -5.39 -12.95
N PRO A 96 -15.37 -6.72 -12.75
CA PRO A 96 -14.15 -7.47 -12.50
C PRO A 96 -13.29 -7.58 -13.77
N MET A 97 -11.98 -7.45 -13.59
CA MET A 97 -10.97 -7.87 -14.57
C MET A 97 -10.67 -9.34 -14.32
N THR A 98 -10.75 -10.16 -15.36
CA THR A 98 -10.55 -11.60 -15.25
C THR A 98 -9.27 -12.02 -15.96
N MET A 99 -8.49 -12.84 -15.27
CA MET A 99 -7.41 -13.62 -15.85
C MET A 99 -7.83 -15.09 -15.89
N ASP A 100 -7.71 -15.70 -17.06
CA ASP A 100 -7.88 -17.14 -17.23
C ASP A 100 -6.56 -17.71 -17.74
N ASN A 101 -5.87 -18.43 -16.88
CA ASN A 101 -4.58 -19.01 -17.20
C ASN A 101 -4.80 -20.44 -17.72
N PHE A 102 -4.93 -20.59 -19.03
CA PHE A 102 -5.10 -21.90 -19.68
C PHE A 102 -3.80 -22.72 -19.61
N GLY A 103 -3.59 -23.42 -18.48
CA GLY A 103 -2.41 -24.22 -18.20
C GLY A 103 -2.71 -25.66 -17.76
N LYS A 104 -1.66 -26.45 -17.53
CA LYS A 104 -1.81 -27.77 -16.89
C LYS A 104 -2.18 -27.57 -15.43
N HIS A 105 -3.14 -28.36 -14.95
CA HIS A 105 -3.45 -28.44 -13.52
C HIS A 105 -2.22 -28.95 -12.75
N TYR A 106 -1.64 -28.08 -11.92
CA TYR A 106 -0.72 -28.49 -10.87
C TYR A 106 -1.45 -28.38 -9.53
N THR A 107 -1.17 -29.31 -8.63
CA THR A 107 -1.59 -29.19 -7.23
C THR A 107 -0.76 -28.08 -6.59
N LEU A 108 -1.40 -26.95 -6.36
CA LEU A 108 -0.82 -25.80 -5.70
C LEU A 108 -0.74 -26.13 -4.21
N ASN A 109 0.46 -26.45 -3.75
CA ASN A 109 0.72 -26.85 -2.37
C ASN A 109 1.53 -25.73 -1.73
N SER A 110 0.85 -24.62 -1.43
CA SER A 110 1.49 -23.49 -0.78
C SER A 110 1.32 -23.65 0.74
N GLU A 111 2.35 -24.16 1.40
CA GLU A 111 2.58 -23.92 2.84
C GLU A 111 3.20 -22.52 3.08
N ALA A 112 3.29 -21.68 2.02
CA ALA A 112 3.92 -20.38 2.12
C ALA A 112 3.06 -19.43 2.96
N PRO A 113 3.67 -18.59 3.81
CA PRO A 113 2.95 -17.56 4.54
C PRO A 113 2.32 -16.53 3.59
N LEU A 114 1.19 -15.95 4.01
CA LEU A 114 0.66 -14.76 3.36
C LEU A 114 1.30 -13.51 3.97
N TYR A 115 1.92 -12.68 3.13
CA TYR A 115 2.46 -11.38 3.52
C TYR A 115 1.55 -10.25 3.04
N VAL A 116 1.35 -9.24 3.89
CA VAL A 116 0.50 -8.08 3.63
C VAL A 116 1.30 -6.80 3.83
N GLY A 117 1.20 -5.87 2.86
CA GLY A 117 1.87 -4.57 2.88
C GLY A 117 3.38 -4.61 2.54
N GLY A 118 3.92 -5.77 2.20
CA GLY A 118 5.33 -5.99 1.92
C GLY A 118 5.67 -7.46 2.05
N MET A 119 6.95 -7.81 1.94
CA MET A 119 7.44 -9.17 2.17
C MET A 119 8.91 -9.13 2.63
N PRO A 120 9.41 -10.17 3.32
CA PRO A 120 10.82 -10.27 3.71
C PRO A 120 11.78 -10.08 2.53
N VAL A 121 12.95 -9.49 2.78
CA VAL A 121 13.93 -9.17 1.73
C VAL A 121 14.43 -10.40 0.96
N ASP A 122 14.58 -11.54 1.64
CA ASP A 122 14.96 -12.83 1.05
C ASP A 122 13.87 -13.40 0.14
N VAL A 123 12.61 -13.36 0.60
CA VAL A 123 11.43 -13.75 -0.20
C VAL A 123 11.30 -12.86 -1.44
N ASN A 124 11.45 -11.55 -1.25
CA ASN A 124 11.41 -10.55 -2.32
C ASN A 124 12.47 -10.83 -3.41
N SER A 125 13.69 -11.16 -2.98
CA SER A 125 14.80 -11.48 -3.89
C SER A 125 14.53 -12.73 -4.73
N ALA A 126 13.87 -13.74 -4.16
CA ALA A 126 13.44 -14.94 -4.89
C ALA A 126 12.29 -14.60 -5.86
N ALA A 127 11.29 -13.83 -5.39
CA ALA A 127 10.14 -13.44 -6.18
C ALA A 127 10.51 -12.64 -7.44
N PHE A 128 11.44 -11.69 -7.32
CA PHE A 128 11.94 -10.94 -8.48
C PHE A 128 12.64 -11.82 -9.52
N ARG A 129 13.36 -12.86 -9.09
CA ARG A 129 14.07 -13.77 -10.00
C ARG A 129 13.12 -14.71 -10.74
N LEU A 130 12.04 -15.14 -10.08
CA LEU A 130 11.17 -16.18 -10.58
C LEU A 130 9.91 -15.63 -11.28
N TRP A 131 9.35 -14.53 -10.77
CA TRP A 131 7.92 -14.20 -10.99
C TRP A 131 7.66 -12.80 -11.56
N GLN A 132 8.70 -12.10 -12.02
CA GLN A 132 8.62 -10.76 -12.62
C GLN A 132 7.78 -9.76 -11.81
N ILE A 133 8.01 -9.70 -10.50
CA ILE A 133 7.56 -8.56 -9.67
C ILE A 133 8.15 -7.28 -10.26
N LEU A 134 7.31 -6.27 -10.47
CA LEU A 134 7.76 -5.01 -11.08
C LEU A 134 8.39 -4.10 -10.03
N ASN A 135 7.81 -4.04 -8.83
CA ASN A 135 8.34 -3.25 -7.73
C ASN A 135 8.08 -3.86 -6.34
N GLY A 136 9.08 -4.53 -5.79
CA GLY A 136 9.05 -5.12 -4.46
C GLY A 136 9.32 -4.13 -3.31
N THR A 137 8.95 -2.86 -3.43
CA THR A 137 8.91 -1.98 -2.24
C THR A 137 7.74 -2.35 -1.34
N SER A 138 7.92 -2.23 -0.02
CA SER A 138 6.77 -2.31 0.90
C SER A 138 5.77 -1.21 0.58
N PHE A 139 4.48 -1.54 0.76
CA PHE A 139 3.41 -0.57 0.63
C PHE A 139 3.50 0.48 1.74
N HIS A 140 3.40 1.74 1.34
CA HIS A 140 3.31 2.88 2.23
C HIS A 140 1.89 3.43 2.17
N GLY A 141 1.16 3.29 3.27
CA GLY A 141 -0.23 3.70 3.34
C GLY A 141 -0.95 2.98 4.47
N CYS A 142 -2.26 2.90 4.34
CA CYS A 142 -3.12 2.27 5.31
C CYS A 142 -3.82 1.06 4.73
N ILE A 143 -3.90 0.00 5.53
CA ILE A 143 -4.67 -1.20 5.24
C ILE A 143 -5.65 -1.40 6.39
N ARG A 144 -6.91 -1.69 6.08
CA ARG A 144 -7.94 -2.08 7.06
C ARG A 144 -8.89 -3.09 6.44
N ASN A 145 -9.72 -3.71 7.29
CA ASN A 145 -10.81 -4.58 6.85
C ASN A 145 -10.31 -5.67 5.88
N LEU A 146 -9.24 -6.38 6.25
CA LEU A 146 -8.76 -7.54 5.52
C LEU A 146 -9.67 -8.73 5.84
N TYR A 147 -10.39 -9.21 4.84
CA TYR A 147 -11.15 -10.44 4.87
C TYR A 147 -10.43 -11.49 4.04
N ILE A 148 -10.30 -12.69 4.59
CA ILE A 148 -9.82 -13.88 3.87
C ILE A 148 -10.91 -14.94 4.02
N ASN A 149 -11.46 -15.42 2.92
CA ASN A 149 -12.55 -16.40 2.88
C ASN A 149 -13.73 -16.00 3.80
N ASN A 150 -14.12 -14.73 3.74
CA ASN A 150 -15.16 -14.09 4.56
C ASN A 150 -14.84 -13.95 6.06
N GLU A 151 -13.62 -14.28 6.51
CA GLU A 151 -13.18 -14.09 7.89
C GLU A 151 -12.36 -12.81 8.03
N LEU A 152 -12.79 -11.91 8.92
CA LEU A 152 -12.07 -10.69 9.26
C LEU A 152 -10.78 -11.03 10.01
N GLN A 153 -9.65 -10.62 9.45
CA GLN A 153 -8.34 -10.85 10.02
C GLN A 153 -7.99 -9.82 11.10
N ASP A 154 -7.48 -10.30 12.24
CA ASP A 154 -7.04 -9.45 13.34
C ASP A 154 -5.53 -9.20 13.26
N PHE A 155 -5.15 -7.98 12.87
CA PHE A 155 -3.75 -7.59 12.71
C PHE A 155 -2.97 -7.64 14.02
N THR A 156 -3.64 -7.48 15.17
CA THR A 156 -2.97 -7.48 16.48
C THR A 156 -2.47 -8.87 16.91
N LYS A 157 -3.01 -9.93 16.29
CA LYS A 157 -2.56 -11.31 16.50
C LYS A 157 -1.34 -11.69 15.65
N THR A 158 -0.93 -10.82 14.73
CA THR A 158 0.23 -11.04 13.87
C THR A 158 1.47 -10.36 14.42
N GLN A 159 2.65 -10.84 14.01
CA GLN A 159 3.90 -10.15 14.34
C GLN A 159 4.03 -8.90 13.46
N MET A 160 3.77 -7.72 14.04
CA MET A 160 4.02 -6.44 13.39
C MET A 160 5.52 -6.21 13.23
N LYS A 161 6.00 -6.16 11.99
CA LYS A 161 7.39 -5.75 11.69
C LYS A 161 7.57 -4.24 11.84
N PRO A 162 8.82 -3.75 12.04
CA PRO A 162 9.11 -2.32 12.08
C PRO A 162 8.47 -1.57 10.90
N GLY A 163 7.88 -0.40 11.18
CA GLY A 163 7.14 0.39 10.20
C GLY A 163 5.63 0.12 10.19
N VAL A 164 5.17 -1.05 10.67
CA VAL A 164 3.75 -1.31 10.87
C VAL A 164 3.30 -0.77 12.22
N VAL A 165 2.27 0.07 12.21
CA VAL A 165 1.72 0.69 13.42
C VAL A 165 0.20 0.61 13.42
N PRO A 166 -0.45 0.41 14.58
CA PRO A 166 -1.90 0.49 14.67
C PRO A 166 -2.44 1.88 14.33
N GLY A 167 -3.52 1.92 13.55
CA GLY A 167 -4.23 3.13 13.18
C GLY A 167 -3.80 3.72 11.82
N CYS A 168 -4.75 4.39 11.17
CA CYS A 168 -4.54 5.10 9.91
C CYS A 168 -4.90 6.57 10.10
N GLU A 169 -4.01 7.30 10.77
CA GLU A 169 -4.18 8.73 10.97
C GLU A 169 -2.85 9.43 10.68
N PRO A 170 -2.57 9.75 9.39
CA PRO A 170 -1.34 10.42 8.98
C PRO A 170 -1.11 11.71 9.78
N CYS A 171 -2.18 12.45 10.04
CA CYS A 171 -2.18 13.71 10.77
C CYS A 171 -2.31 13.59 12.30
N ARG A 172 -2.47 12.39 12.86
CA ARG A 172 -2.53 12.23 14.33
C ARG A 172 -1.15 12.22 14.97
N LYS A 173 -0.14 11.73 14.25
CA LYS A 173 1.27 11.79 14.68
C LYS A 173 1.95 13.10 14.28
N LEU A 174 1.45 13.78 13.26
CA LEU A 174 1.95 15.09 12.82
C LEU A 174 1.01 16.19 13.32
N TYR A 175 1.37 16.80 14.45
CA TYR A 175 0.69 17.98 14.97
C TYR A 175 1.16 19.24 14.23
N CYS A 176 0.24 20.08 13.76
CA CYS A 176 0.54 21.39 13.19
C CYS A 176 0.01 22.46 14.13
N LEU A 177 0.89 23.30 14.70
CA LEU A 177 0.50 24.35 15.65
C LEU A 177 -0.20 25.52 14.94
N HIS A 178 0.42 26.05 13.88
CA HIS A 178 -0.11 27.12 13.04
C HIS A 178 -0.23 26.69 11.58
N GLY A 179 -1.07 25.69 11.32
CA GLY A 179 -1.27 25.17 9.97
C GLY A 179 -2.25 24.02 9.91
N ILE A 180 -2.50 23.53 8.70
CA ILE A 180 -3.39 22.40 8.45
C ILE A 180 -2.54 21.21 7.99
N CYS A 181 -2.70 20.07 8.65
CA CYS A 181 -2.08 18.84 8.18
C CYS A 181 -2.81 18.35 6.92
N GLN A 182 -2.07 18.17 5.83
CA GLN A 182 -2.58 17.56 4.61
C GLN A 182 -2.03 16.12 4.50
N PRO A 183 -2.91 15.09 4.49
CA PRO A 183 -2.48 13.69 4.41
C PRO A 183 -1.96 13.29 3.02
N ASN A 184 -2.32 14.02 1.97
CA ASN A 184 -2.06 13.65 0.56
C ASN A 184 -0.80 14.29 -0.03
N ALA A 185 0.20 14.60 0.79
CA ALA A 185 1.50 15.06 0.28
C ALA A 185 2.44 13.86 0.11
N THR A 186 3.19 13.79 -0.99
CA THR A 186 4.35 12.89 -1.15
C THR A 186 5.58 13.67 -0.67
N PRO A 187 6.37 13.16 0.31
CA PRO A 187 6.55 11.76 0.74
C PRO A 187 5.81 11.36 2.05
N GLY A 188 4.70 12.02 2.41
CA GLY A 188 3.93 11.76 3.62
C GLY A 188 3.11 12.98 4.05
N PRO A 189 2.32 12.91 5.14
CA PRO A 189 1.56 14.05 5.62
C PRO A 189 2.48 15.25 5.88
N VAL A 190 2.06 16.44 5.45
CA VAL A 190 2.82 17.69 5.63
C VAL A 190 1.93 18.74 6.27
N CYS A 191 2.51 19.54 7.17
CA CYS A 191 1.83 20.73 7.67
C CYS A 191 1.93 21.87 6.65
N HIS A 192 0.78 22.36 6.20
CA HIS A 192 0.69 23.59 5.41
C HIS A 192 0.56 24.76 6.37
N CYS A 193 1.66 25.48 6.59
CA CYS A 193 1.74 26.54 7.58
C CYS A 193 1.01 27.81 7.15
N GLU A 194 0.42 28.48 8.14
CA GLU A 194 -0.11 29.83 8.02
C GLU A 194 1.02 30.85 7.76
N ALA A 195 0.67 32.01 7.22
CA ALA A 195 1.66 33.05 6.93
C ALA A 195 2.40 33.51 8.19
N GLY A 196 3.73 33.55 8.12
CA GLY A 196 4.60 33.89 9.25
C GLY A 196 5.01 32.70 10.12
N TRP A 197 4.60 31.47 9.77
CA TRP A 197 4.98 30.25 10.46
C TRP A 197 5.64 29.25 9.50
N GLY A 198 6.50 28.41 10.05
CA GLY A 198 7.30 27.43 9.32
C GLY A 198 7.80 26.33 10.25
N GLY A 199 8.68 25.49 9.72
CA GLY A 199 9.09 24.26 10.39
C GLY A 199 8.13 23.10 10.11
N LEU A 200 8.54 21.89 10.50
CA LEU A 200 7.80 20.64 10.23
C LEU A 200 6.41 20.64 10.88
N HIS A 201 6.26 21.32 12.02
CA HIS A 201 5.03 21.38 12.82
C HIS A 201 4.37 22.77 12.79
N CYS A 202 4.82 23.68 11.91
CA CYS A 202 4.39 25.09 11.91
C CYS A 202 4.52 25.76 13.28
N ASP A 203 5.58 25.43 14.00
CA ASP A 203 5.89 25.86 15.36
C ASP A 203 7.01 26.91 15.41
N GLN A 204 7.64 27.18 14.26
CA GLN A 204 8.71 28.16 14.13
C GLN A 204 8.16 29.44 13.54
N PRO A 205 8.32 30.61 14.19
CA PRO A 205 8.05 31.88 13.54
C PRO A 205 9.04 32.05 12.39
N VAL A 206 8.51 32.23 11.18
CA VAL A 206 9.31 32.65 10.04
C VAL A 206 9.48 34.14 10.20
N ASP A 207 10.70 34.56 10.55
CA ASP A 207 11.00 35.98 10.62
C ASP A 207 10.55 36.66 9.33
N GLY A 208 9.65 37.63 9.50
CA GLY A 208 9.18 38.42 8.38
C GLY A 208 10.38 39.04 7.64
N PRO A 209 10.20 39.42 6.36
CA PRO A 209 11.27 40.05 5.58
C PRO A 209 11.88 41.29 6.26
N CYS A 210 11.18 41.84 7.25
CA CYS A 210 11.59 42.96 8.08
C CYS A 210 12.06 42.51 9.48
N HIS A 211 13.02 41.58 9.56
CA HIS A 211 13.73 41.21 10.80
C HIS A 211 13.99 42.46 11.68
N GLY A 212 13.31 42.58 12.82
CA GLY A 212 13.49 43.73 13.74
C GLY A 212 13.01 45.10 13.22
N HIS A 213 12.21 45.14 12.15
CA HIS A 213 11.75 46.35 11.46
C HIS A 213 10.23 46.32 11.23
N LYS A 214 9.56 47.49 11.26
CA LYS A 214 8.14 47.60 10.91
C LYS A 214 7.97 47.58 9.38
N CYS A 215 6.96 46.89 8.86
CA CYS A 215 6.61 47.00 7.45
C CYS A 215 5.66 48.19 7.21
N VAL A 216 6.07 49.14 6.36
CA VAL A 216 5.26 50.29 5.95
C VAL A 216 5.30 50.38 4.42
N HIS A 217 4.15 50.20 3.77
CA HIS A 217 4.01 50.17 2.30
C HIS A 217 4.97 49.20 1.58
N GLY A 218 5.20 48.02 2.15
CA GLY A 218 6.10 47.01 1.57
C GLY A 218 7.60 47.30 1.75
N LYS A 219 7.96 48.29 2.58
CA LYS A 219 9.35 48.57 2.98
C LYS A 219 9.54 48.33 4.46
N CYS A 220 10.66 47.72 4.82
CA CYS A 220 11.10 47.56 6.19
C CYS A 220 11.67 48.88 6.72
N VAL A 221 11.07 49.42 7.78
CA VAL A 221 11.53 50.65 8.45
C VAL A 221 12.02 50.33 9.87
N PRO A 222 13.11 50.96 10.35
CA PRO A 222 13.51 50.94 11.76
C PRO A 222 12.33 51.15 12.71
N LEU A 223 12.26 50.32 13.76
CA LEU A 223 11.39 50.57 14.91
C LEU A 223 11.77 51.89 15.58
#